data_AF-A0A438WHH5-F1
#
_entry.id   AF-A0A438WHH5-F1
#
_cell.length_a   1.000
_cell.length_b   1.000
_cell.length_c   1.000
_cell.angle_alpha   90.00
_cell.angle_beta   90.00
_cell.angle_gamma   90.00
#
_symmetry.space_group_name_H-M   'P 1'
#
loop_
_entity.id
_entity.type
_entity.pdbx_description
1 polymer ?
#
loop_
_entity_poly.entity_id
_entity_poly.type
_entity_poly.pdbx_seq_one_letter_code
_entity_poly.pdbx_strand_id
1 'polypeptide(L)'
;PVKTLSDYSTYISRKSNVTGDALSASVGAGVPIQDIKVDVQNLAQGDINELGAKFSSRDDIFSQVDTTLKFYTQNKDYAVDIKAGMTLGDVAQSITDATNGEVMGIVMKTGGNDPYQLMVNTKNTGEDNRIYFGS
;
A
#
# COMPACT_ATOMS: atom_id res chain seq x y z
N PRO A 1 8.33 39.88 4.98
CA PRO A 1 7.90 40.39 3.66
C PRO A 1 8.97 40.32 2.55
N VAL A 2 10.23 40.68 2.83
CA VAL A 2 11.30 40.79 1.81
C VAL A 2 11.69 39.43 1.19
N LYS A 3 11.62 38.33 1.97
CA LYS A 3 12.02 36.97 1.55
C LYS A 3 11.15 36.35 0.45
N THR A 4 9.87 36.76 0.34
CA THR A 4 8.93 36.19 -0.62
C THR A 4 9.06 36.84 -2.00
N LEU A 5 9.44 38.12 -2.07
CA LEU A 5 9.62 38.85 -3.33
C LEU A 5 11.00 38.62 -3.97
N SER A 6 11.97 38.14 -3.18
CA SER A 6 13.30 37.73 -3.65
C SER A 6 13.34 36.35 -4.30
N ASP A 7 12.28 35.56 -4.15
CA ASP A 7 12.20 34.22 -4.76
C ASP A 7 11.80 34.35 -6.24
N TYR A 8 12.77 34.09 -7.12
CA TYR A 8 12.60 34.15 -8.57
C TYR A 8 11.48 33.22 -9.08
N SER A 9 11.23 32.10 -8.39
CA SER A 9 10.17 31.15 -8.75
C SER A 9 8.77 31.77 -8.75
N THR A 10 8.57 32.85 -7.98
CA THR A 10 7.31 33.61 -7.94
C THR A 10 6.97 34.21 -9.30
N TYR A 11 7.96 34.71 -10.04
CA TYR A 11 7.77 35.40 -11.33
C TYR A 11 7.60 34.45 -12.51
N ILE A 12 8.03 33.20 -12.35
CA ILE A 12 7.88 32.14 -13.35
C ILE A 12 6.86 31.08 -12.91
N SER A 13 6.07 31.39 -11.87
CA SER A 13 5.03 30.50 -11.35
C SER A 13 3.98 30.17 -12.41
N ARG A 14 3.44 28.95 -12.35
CA ARG A 14 2.43 28.45 -13.28
C ARG A 14 1.17 28.08 -12.53
N LYS A 15 0.03 28.28 -13.19
CA LYS A 15 -1.27 27.78 -12.74
C LYS A 15 -1.71 26.70 -13.73
N SER A 16 -2.09 25.55 -13.20
CA SER A 16 -2.83 24.53 -13.94
C SER A 16 -4.32 24.85 -13.86
N ASN A 17 -5.03 24.57 -14.95
CA ASN A 17 -6.48 24.48 -14.96
C ASN A 17 -6.83 23.13 -15.57
N VAL A 18 -7.56 22.30 -14.82
CA VAL A 18 -7.99 20.97 -15.27
C VAL A 18 -9.49 21.00 -15.50
N THR A 19 -9.93 20.41 -16.60
CA THR A 19 -11.35 20.26 -16.93
C THR A 19 -11.87 18.93 -16.39
N GLY A 20 -12.90 18.97 -15.53
CA GLY A 20 -13.49 17.79 -14.90
C GLY A 20 -12.72 17.29 -13.68
N ASP A 21 -13.15 16.15 -13.14
CA ASP A 21 -12.69 15.63 -11.84
C ASP A 21 -11.80 14.37 -11.95
N ALA A 22 -11.39 13.99 -13.16
CA ALA A 22 -10.65 12.74 -13.40
C ALA A 22 -9.20 12.77 -12.88
N LEU A 23 -8.59 13.96 -12.77
CA LEU A 23 -7.24 14.15 -12.25
C LEU A 23 -7.08 15.54 -11.64
N SER A 24 -6.05 15.72 -10.83
CA SER A 24 -5.54 17.03 -10.44
C SER A 24 -4.08 17.16 -10.88
N ALA A 25 -3.66 18.37 -11.26
CA ALA A 25 -2.32 18.63 -11.75
C ALA A 25 -1.71 19.80 -10.98
N SER A 26 -0.44 19.65 -10.60
CA SER A 26 0.41 20.73 -10.10
C SER A 26 1.57 20.93 -11.08
N VAL A 27 1.96 22.18 -11.32
CA VAL A 27 2.98 22.52 -12.32
C VAL A 27 4.08 23.32 -11.65
N GLY A 28 5.31 22.88 -11.85
CA GLY A 28 6.49 23.58 -11.37
C GLY A 28 6.68 24.94 -12.06
N ALA A 29 7.35 25.86 -11.37
CA ALA A 29 7.68 27.16 -11.95
C ALA A 29 8.64 27.00 -13.14
N GLY A 30 8.47 27.80 -14.20
CA GLY A 30 9.32 27.78 -15.39
C GLY A 30 8.96 26.73 -16.45
N VAL A 31 8.02 25.82 -16.18
CA VAL A 31 7.48 24.90 -17.21
C VAL A 31 6.85 25.74 -18.35
N PRO A 32 7.07 25.41 -19.63
CA PRO A 32 6.44 26.11 -20.75
C PRO A 32 4.91 26.10 -20.67
N ILE A 33 4.26 27.16 -21.17
CA ILE A 33 2.79 27.18 -21.27
C ILE A 33 2.39 26.26 -22.42
N GLN A 34 1.48 25.33 -22.13
CA GLN A 34 0.95 24.39 -23.11
C GLN A 34 -0.40 23.86 -22.64
N ASP A 35 -1.21 23.47 -23.60
CA ASP A 35 -2.41 22.68 -23.36
C ASP A 35 -2.06 21.19 -23.48
N ILE A 36 -2.51 20.40 -22.51
CA ILE A 36 -2.24 18.96 -22.44
C ILE A 36 -3.57 18.24 -22.43
N LYS A 37 -3.78 17.36 -23.41
CA LYS A 37 -4.88 16.41 -23.40
C LYS A 37 -4.43 15.12 -22.73
N VAL A 38 -5.13 14.72 -21.67
CA VAL A 38 -4.85 13.49 -20.93
C VAL A 38 -6.10 12.62 -20.95
N ASP A 39 -5.96 11.41 -21.47
CA ASP A 39 -7.00 10.38 -21.43
C ASP A 39 -6.56 9.33 -20.40
N VAL A 40 -7.36 9.11 -19.35
CA VAL A 40 -7.05 8.13 -18.28
C VAL A 40 -7.75 6.82 -18.58
N GLN A 41 -7.01 5.76 -18.90
CA GLN A 41 -7.57 4.43 -19.19
C GLN A 41 -7.68 3.56 -17.93
N ASN A 42 -6.64 3.55 -17.09
CA ASN A 42 -6.57 2.71 -15.90
C ASN A 42 -5.89 3.48 -14.75
N LEU A 43 -6.29 3.18 -13.53
CA LEU A 43 -5.62 3.65 -12.32
C LEU A 43 -4.66 2.58 -11.84
N ALA A 44 -3.46 2.99 -11.41
CA ALA A 44 -2.54 2.09 -10.73
C ALA A 44 -3.17 1.63 -9.41
N GLN A 45 -3.18 0.32 -9.16
CA GLN A 45 -3.78 -0.29 -7.98
C GLN A 45 -2.69 -0.96 -7.14
N GLY A 46 -2.91 -1.00 -5.82
CA GLY A 46 -2.15 -1.85 -4.91
C GLY A 46 -2.73 -3.27 -4.94
N ASP A 47 -1.95 -4.23 -4.45
CA ASP A 47 -2.41 -5.61 -4.33
C ASP A 47 -3.04 -5.83 -2.95
N ILE A 48 -4.20 -6.47 -2.90
CA ILE A 48 -4.97 -6.73 -1.67
C ILE A 48 -5.29 -8.21 -1.64
N ASN A 49 -4.78 -8.91 -0.63
CA ASN A 49 -4.92 -10.35 -0.52
C ASN A 49 -5.49 -10.75 0.83
N GLU A 50 -6.49 -11.62 0.83
CA GLU A 50 -6.97 -12.29 2.05
C GLU A 50 -6.15 -13.57 2.26
N LEU A 51 -5.53 -13.71 3.43
CA LEU A 51 -4.67 -14.86 3.75
C LEU A 51 -5.21 -15.64 4.95
N GLY A 52 -5.20 -16.97 4.84
CA GLY A 52 -5.58 -17.87 5.93
C GLY A 52 -7.10 -17.95 6.20
N ALA A 53 -7.44 -18.55 7.33
CA ALA A 53 -8.82 -18.75 7.76
C ALA A 53 -9.43 -17.48 8.38
N LYS A 54 -10.74 -17.53 8.64
CA LYS A 54 -11.45 -16.54 9.44
C LYS A 54 -11.31 -16.87 10.93
N PHE A 55 -11.30 -15.84 11.76
CA PHE A 55 -11.12 -15.94 13.21
C PHE A 55 -12.22 -15.16 13.95
N SER A 56 -12.51 -15.58 15.18
CA SER A 56 -13.50 -14.97 16.07
C SER A 56 -12.96 -13.67 16.70
N SER A 57 -11.65 -13.60 16.95
CA SER A 57 -10.93 -12.47 17.55
C SER A 57 -9.55 -12.24 16.91
N ARG A 58 -8.98 -11.05 17.13
CA ARG A 58 -7.59 -10.74 16.79
C ARG A 58 -6.58 -11.49 17.66
N ASP A 59 -7.02 -11.88 18.85
CA ASP A 59 -6.19 -12.57 19.85
C ASP A 59 -6.26 -14.10 19.69
N ASP A 60 -7.02 -14.60 18.71
CA ASP A 60 -7.08 -16.03 18.42
C ASP A 60 -5.75 -16.51 17.86
N ILE A 61 -5.36 -17.72 18.25
CA ILE A 61 -4.11 -18.35 17.79
C ILE A 61 -4.21 -18.63 16.29
N PHE A 62 -3.31 -18.04 15.51
CA PHE A 62 -3.24 -18.21 14.06
C PHE A 62 -2.70 -19.59 13.67
N SER A 63 -1.65 -20.05 14.36
CA SER A 63 -1.04 -21.36 14.13
C SER A 63 -0.65 -22.03 15.44
N GLN A 64 -0.96 -23.32 15.55
CA GLN A 64 -0.51 -24.17 16.67
C GLN A 64 0.89 -24.77 16.44
N VAL A 65 1.47 -24.57 15.25
CA VAL A 65 2.77 -25.10 14.87
C VAL A 65 3.65 -23.98 14.32
N ASP A 66 4.97 -24.14 14.48
CA ASP A 66 5.95 -23.29 13.81
C ASP A 66 5.82 -23.47 12.29
N THR A 67 5.70 -22.37 11.56
CA THR A 67 5.63 -22.35 10.10
C THR A 67 6.29 -21.09 9.56
N THR A 68 6.56 -21.04 8.27
CA THR A 68 7.14 -19.87 7.61
C THR A 68 6.25 -19.45 6.46
N LEU A 69 5.77 -18.22 6.50
CA LEU A 69 5.04 -17.60 5.41
C LEU A 69 6.04 -17.03 4.40
N LYS A 70 6.05 -17.56 3.18
CA LYS A 70 6.89 -17.08 2.08
C LYS A 70 6.07 -16.34 1.05
N PHE A 71 6.55 -15.18 0.64
CA PHE A 71 5.98 -14.43 -0.46
C PHE A 71 7.05 -13.60 -1.17
N TYR A 72 6.79 -13.31 -2.44
CA TYR A 72 7.63 -12.49 -3.30
C TYR A 72 6.89 -11.22 -3.71
N THR A 73 7.56 -10.07 -3.62
CA THR A 73 7.04 -8.78 -4.08
C THR A 73 8.20 -7.80 -4.28
N GLN A 74 8.06 -6.78 -5.14
CA GLN A 74 9.09 -5.77 -5.39
C GLN A 74 10.47 -6.36 -5.73
N ASN A 75 10.47 -7.45 -6.49
CA ASN A 75 11.67 -8.21 -6.85
C ASN A 75 12.48 -8.77 -5.66
N LYS A 76 11.82 -9.04 -4.52
CA LYS A 76 12.44 -9.60 -3.32
C LYS A 76 11.59 -10.72 -2.73
N ASP A 77 12.28 -11.76 -2.27
CA ASP A 77 11.68 -12.82 -1.46
C ASP A 77 11.66 -12.43 0.01
N TYR A 78 10.52 -12.67 0.65
CA TYR A 78 10.33 -12.50 2.08
C TYR A 78 9.93 -13.83 2.71
N ALA A 79 10.47 -14.07 3.90
CA ALA A 79 10.14 -15.22 4.73
C ALA A 79 9.84 -14.73 6.13
N VAL A 80 8.59 -14.88 6.55
CA VAL A 80 8.10 -14.47 7.88
C VAL A 80 7.89 -15.72 8.72
N ASP A 81 8.67 -15.85 9.78
CA ASP A 81 8.54 -16.97 10.70
C ASP A 81 7.35 -16.75 11.65
N ILE A 82 6.40 -17.68 11.60
CA ILE A 82 5.22 -17.73 12.44
C ILE A 82 5.45 -18.82 13.49
N LYS A 83 5.53 -18.43 14.75
CA LYS A 83 5.72 -19.37 15.87
C LYS A 83 4.39 -19.95 16.35
N ALA A 84 4.44 -21.17 16.87
CA ALA A 84 3.32 -21.79 17.53
C ALA A 84 2.79 -20.89 18.65
N GLY A 85 1.48 -20.62 18.64
CA GLY A 85 0.82 -19.75 19.62
C GLY A 85 0.79 -18.27 19.25
N MET A 86 1.39 -17.84 18.13
CA MET A 86 1.20 -16.47 17.63
C MET A 86 -0.27 -16.21 17.32
N THR A 87 -0.76 -15.03 17.71
CA THR A 87 -2.13 -14.60 17.43
C THR A 87 -2.26 -14.06 16.01
N LEU A 88 -3.49 -13.94 15.52
CA LEU A 88 -3.79 -13.27 14.25
C LEU A 88 -3.20 -11.84 14.20
N GLY A 89 -3.26 -11.10 15.31
CA GLY A 89 -2.64 -9.78 15.45
C GLY A 89 -1.12 -9.82 15.33
N ASP A 90 -0.47 -10.78 15.99
CA ASP A 90 0.99 -10.93 15.95
C ASP A 90 1.49 -11.25 14.54
N VAL A 91 0.77 -12.11 13.80
CA VAL A 91 1.11 -12.45 12.42
C VAL A 91 0.95 -11.24 11.49
N ALA A 92 -0.10 -10.44 11.67
CA ALA A 92 -0.29 -9.21 10.90
C ALA A 92 0.88 -8.21 11.13
N GLN A 93 1.29 -8.07 12.39
CA GLN A 93 2.41 -7.21 12.74
C GLN A 93 3.74 -7.75 12.21
N SER A 94 4.00 -9.06 12.32
CA SER A 94 5.25 -9.67 11.86
C SER A 94 5.45 -9.53 10.35
N ILE A 95 4.39 -9.61 9.55
CA ILE A 95 4.43 -9.32 8.10
C ILE A 95 4.85 -7.87 7.84
N THR A 96 4.24 -6.93 8.58
CA THR A 96 4.54 -5.51 8.44
C THR A 96 5.98 -5.20 8.82
N ASP A 97 6.47 -5.80 9.91
CA ASP A 97 7.82 -5.60 10.42
C ASP A 97 8.87 -6.22 9.50
N ALA A 98 8.63 -7.43 8.99
CA ALA A 98 9.55 -8.14 8.10
C ALA A 98 9.77 -7.45 6.75
N THR A 99 8.81 -6.64 6.32
CA THR A 99 8.88 -5.87 5.07
C THR A 99 9.16 -4.40 5.27
N ASN A 100 9.42 -3.96 6.51
CA ASN A 100 9.57 -2.54 6.87
C ASN A 100 8.37 -1.68 6.41
N GLY A 101 7.17 -2.25 6.40
CA GLY A 101 5.93 -1.59 5.99
C GLY A 101 5.73 -1.47 4.47
N GLU A 102 6.55 -2.12 3.65
CA GLU A 102 6.31 -2.23 2.20
C GLU A 102 5.09 -3.12 1.90
N VAL A 103 4.88 -4.14 2.73
CA VAL A 103 3.66 -4.94 2.79
C VAL A 103 3.04 -4.79 4.18
N MET A 104 1.76 -4.45 4.22
CA MET A 104 1.02 -4.27 5.46
C MET A 104 0.18 -5.51 5.74
N GLY A 105 0.44 -6.15 6.89
CA GLY A 105 -0.47 -7.12 7.48
C GLY A 105 -1.54 -6.38 8.28
N ILE A 106 -2.80 -6.51 7.87
CA ILE A 106 -3.94 -5.82 8.48
C ILE A 106 -4.98 -6.86 8.85
N VAL A 107 -5.52 -6.78 10.07
CA VAL A 107 -6.68 -7.59 10.44
C VAL A 107 -7.96 -6.82 10.14
N MET A 108 -8.75 -7.29 9.17
CA MET A 108 -9.99 -6.67 8.74
C MET A 108 -11.21 -7.44 9.22
N LYS A 109 -12.27 -6.73 9.60
CA LYS A 109 -13.56 -7.31 9.97
C LYS A 109 -14.45 -7.45 8.72
N THR A 110 -14.63 -8.68 8.24
CA THR A 110 -15.38 -9.03 7.02
C THR A 110 -16.83 -9.47 7.27
N GLY A 111 -17.20 -9.72 8.53
CA GLY A 111 -18.54 -10.17 8.93
C GLY A 111 -18.70 -11.69 8.96
N GLY A 112 -19.83 -12.19 9.46
CA GLY A 112 -20.06 -13.61 9.73
C GLY A 112 -19.81 -14.00 11.20
N ASN A 113 -19.85 -15.31 11.50
CA ASN A 113 -19.61 -15.85 12.85
C ASN A 113 -18.16 -15.62 13.31
N ASP A 114 -17.21 -15.80 12.39
CA ASP A 114 -15.79 -15.49 12.57
C ASP A 114 -15.45 -14.29 11.71
N PRO A 115 -15.54 -13.05 12.23
CA PRO A 115 -15.56 -11.89 11.37
C PRO A 115 -14.17 -11.38 11.01
N TYR A 116 -13.09 -11.87 11.64
CA TYR A 116 -11.74 -11.34 11.44
C TYR A 116 -10.98 -12.13 10.36
N GLN A 117 -10.40 -11.43 9.40
CA GLN A 117 -9.59 -11.97 8.31
C GLN A 117 -8.24 -11.25 8.26
N LEU A 118 -7.16 -12.00 8.06
CA LEU A 118 -5.86 -11.41 7.75
C LEU A 118 -5.86 -10.91 6.31
N MET A 119 -5.52 -9.64 6.13
CA MET A 119 -5.26 -9.02 4.85
C MET A 119 -3.79 -8.67 4.72
N VAL A 120 -3.23 -8.91 3.54
CA VAL A 120 -1.84 -8.65 3.21
C VAL A 120 -1.84 -7.75 1.98
N ASN A 121 -1.52 -6.47 2.20
CA ASN A 121 -1.71 -5.42 1.20
C ASN A 121 -0.39 -4.73 0.90
N THR A 122 -0.15 -4.33 -0.35
CA THR A 122 1.01 -3.48 -0.65
C THR A 122 0.76 -2.03 -0.28
N LYS A 123 1.81 -1.38 0.22
CA LYS A 123 1.79 0.06 0.48
C LYS A 123 1.74 0.87 -0.83
N ASN A 124 2.46 0.40 -1.84
CA ASN A 124 2.58 1.06 -3.13
C ASN A 124 1.68 0.40 -4.19
N THR A 125 1.31 1.19 -5.20
CA THR A 125 0.55 0.73 -6.36
C THR A 125 1.46 0.33 -7.51
N GLY A 126 0.92 -0.39 -8.49
CA GLY A 126 1.64 -0.80 -9.69
C GLY A 126 1.94 -2.30 -9.71
N GLU A 127 2.12 -2.84 -10.91
CA GLU A 127 2.22 -4.27 -11.14
C GLU A 127 3.45 -4.92 -10.47
N ASP A 128 4.56 -4.17 -10.36
CA ASP A 128 5.78 -4.60 -9.69
C ASP A 128 5.59 -4.89 -8.18
N ASN A 129 4.53 -4.35 -7.59
CA ASN A 129 4.18 -4.55 -6.19
C ASN A 129 3.30 -5.78 -5.96
N ARG A 130 2.86 -6.51 -6.99
CA ARG A 130 2.02 -7.70 -6.78
C ARG A 130 2.68 -8.71 -5.84
N ILE A 131 1.86 -9.31 -4.98
CA ILE A 131 2.32 -10.27 -3.98
C ILE A 131 2.07 -11.68 -4.52
N TYR A 132 3.12 -12.49 -4.55
CA TYR A 132 3.06 -13.89 -4.95
C TYR A 132 3.34 -14.75 -3.72
N PHE A 133 2.33 -15.48 -3.26
CA PHE A 133 2.48 -16.38 -2.11
C PHE A 133 3.00 -17.75 -2.55
N GLY A 134 3.90 -18.33 -1.75
CA GLY A 134 4.45 -19.66 -2.00
C GLY A 134 5.77 -19.65 -2.78
N SER A 135 6.03 -20.76 -3.47
CA SER A 135 7.18 -21.01 -4.36
C SER A 135 6.77 -21.92 -5.50
#